data_AF-A0A539E4Q1-F1
#
_entry.id   AF-A0A539E4Q1-F1
#
_cell.length_a   1.000
_cell.length_b   1.000
_cell.length_c   1.000
_cell.angle_alpha   90.00
_cell.angle_beta   90.00
_cell.angle_gamma   90.00
#
_symmetry.space_group_name_H-M   'P 1'
#
loop_
_entity.id
_entity.type
_entity.pdbx_description
1 polymer ?
#
loop_
_entity_poly.entity_id
_entity_poly.type
_entity_poly.pdbx_seq_one_letter_code
_entity_poly.pdbx_strand_id
1 'polypeptide(L)'
;MARHRPSWPPIRGRRLPRPSGASIDDNAIKCGPTGFLQECRGAESANELTRQREKLLSAIGKIDTDVVALIELENTTGVEPLADIVAGLNARAGSTVWAFIDTSTIGNDVIKVGIIYKVAEVTPIGASATIDSAVDPRFDSSLNRPSLAQSFVDGTGEVMTVVVNHLKSKSCTGATGAQADQLDGQGCWNPARTQAAAALVDWLAGHPTGVADDDYLVIGDLNSYGKEDPIDVFADAGYVDLAQRFAPGGYSFVFDGQWGSLDFALASPSLATQATGANEYHINSDEPSVLDYNTNFKSAGQLVSLYAPDEFRTSDHDPVVVGLRLAGIDETLLVLPTTLRPANHRLRPVIVGALTHWRFLAATITSVTSSEADSGVGPGDRPNDIQLISPNVVLLRAERYAAGGRTYTLTVQISDGGQLVVRTAQVRVP
;
A
#
# COMPACT_ATOMS: atom_id res chain seq x y z
N MET A 1 4.68 28.48 4.59
CA MET A 1 4.90 28.00 3.21
C MET A 1 4.90 26.48 3.26
N ALA A 2 3.72 25.87 3.24
CA ALA A 2 3.58 24.41 3.22
C ALA A 2 3.96 23.93 1.81
N ARG A 3 5.00 23.11 1.72
CA ARG A 3 5.37 22.49 0.45
C ARG A 3 4.31 21.42 0.19
N HIS A 4 3.46 21.65 -0.83
CA HIS A 4 2.65 20.62 -1.43
C HIS A 4 3.59 19.50 -1.88
N ARG A 5 3.53 18.35 -1.20
CA ARG A 5 4.25 17.15 -1.59
C ARG A 5 3.21 16.07 -1.86
N PRO A 6 3.15 15.57 -3.09
CA PRO A 6 2.19 14.55 -3.43
C PRO A 6 2.78 13.14 -3.18
N SER A 7 1.94 12.11 -3.00
CA SER A 7 2.29 10.78 -2.46
C SER A 7 2.06 9.58 -3.41
N TRP A 8 3.13 8.98 -3.98
CA TRP A 8 3.08 8.07 -5.17
C TRP A 8 3.95 6.76 -4.98
N PRO A 9 4.23 5.83 -5.92
CA PRO A 9 3.47 5.04 -6.91
C PRO A 9 3.57 3.50 -6.69
N PRO A 10 3.05 2.62 -7.56
CA PRO A 10 3.57 1.28 -7.74
C PRO A 10 4.87 1.27 -8.54
N ILE A 11 5.82 0.43 -8.13
CA ILE A 11 7.05 0.19 -8.90
C ILE A 11 7.12 -1.30 -9.17
N ARG A 12 7.24 -1.74 -10.42
CA ARG A 12 7.64 -3.12 -10.70
C ARG A 12 9.07 -3.31 -10.21
N GLY A 13 9.22 -3.84 -9.01
CA GLY A 13 10.45 -4.47 -8.59
C GLY A 13 10.50 -5.81 -9.29
N ARG A 14 10.93 -5.84 -10.55
CA ARG A 14 11.29 -7.14 -11.11
C ARG A 14 12.40 -7.72 -10.22
N ARG A 15 12.13 -8.91 -9.69
CA ARG A 15 13.03 -10.05 -9.50
C ARG A 15 14.18 -9.91 -8.47
N LEU A 16 14.01 -10.55 -7.31
CA LEU A 16 15.09 -11.15 -6.48
C LEU A 16 14.78 -12.69 -6.37
N PRO A 17 15.69 -13.65 -6.06
CA PRO A 17 16.81 -13.61 -5.09
C PRO A 17 18.11 -14.37 -5.47
N ARG A 18 19.07 -14.36 -4.52
CA ARG A 18 19.82 -15.55 -4.08
C ARG A 18 19.83 -15.59 -2.54
N PRO A 19 19.55 -16.71 -1.87
CA PRO A 19 20.10 -16.99 -0.54
C PRO A 19 21.54 -17.50 -0.68
N SER A 20 22.42 -17.08 0.22
CA SER A 20 23.71 -17.73 0.43
C SER A 20 23.49 -19.16 0.93
N GLY A 21 23.53 -20.18 0.06
CA GLY A 21 23.54 -21.58 0.52
C GLY A 21 23.06 -22.71 -0.41
N ALA A 22 22.58 -22.47 -1.64
CA ALA A 22 22.13 -23.57 -2.51
C ALA A 22 23.29 -24.22 -3.29
N SER A 23 23.42 -25.54 -3.19
CA SER A 23 24.43 -26.36 -3.87
C SER A 23 24.25 -26.36 -5.39
N ILE A 24 25.38 -26.23 -6.09
CA ILE A 24 25.52 -26.51 -7.52
C ILE A 24 25.35 -28.01 -7.71
N ASP A 25 24.32 -28.44 -8.45
CA ASP A 25 24.30 -29.63 -9.31
C ASP A 25 22.92 -29.73 -10.01
N ASP A 26 22.94 -29.54 -11.33
CA ASP A 26 21.87 -29.75 -12.35
C ASP A 26 20.39 -29.44 -12.03
N ASN A 27 19.80 -28.59 -12.89
CA ASN A 27 18.37 -28.23 -13.05
C ASN A 27 17.92 -26.88 -12.43
N ALA A 28 17.06 -26.18 -13.18
CA ALA A 28 16.56 -24.82 -12.94
C ALA A 28 16.25 -24.52 -11.47
N ILE A 29 16.67 -23.33 -11.00
CA ILE A 29 16.37 -22.82 -9.66
C ILE A 29 14.84 -22.76 -9.52
N LYS A 30 14.34 -23.38 -8.46
CA LYS A 30 12.92 -23.41 -8.18
C LYS A 30 12.56 -22.40 -7.08
N CYS A 31 11.44 -21.73 -7.23
CA CYS A 31 10.90 -20.69 -6.37
C CYS A 31 9.43 -20.96 -6.06
N GLY A 32 8.83 -20.06 -5.28
CA GLY A 32 7.40 -20.01 -5.02
C GLY A 32 6.99 -20.56 -3.66
N PRO A 33 5.71 -20.38 -3.30
CA PRO A 33 5.22 -20.67 -1.95
C PRO A 33 5.03 -22.17 -1.70
N THR A 34 4.93 -22.98 -2.76
CA THR A 34 4.72 -24.43 -2.67
C THR A 34 6.02 -25.19 -2.95
N GLY A 35 6.81 -25.41 -1.90
CA GLY A 35 7.93 -26.35 -1.90
C GLY A 35 9.02 -26.11 -2.95
N PHE A 36 9.19 -24.86 -3.42
CA PHE A 36 10.12 -24.51 -4.50
C PHE A 36 9.93 -25.45 -5.69
N LEU A 37 8.73 -25.50 -6.29
CA LEU A 37 8.43 -26.40 -7.42
C LEU A 37 8.31 -25.69 -8.77
N GLN A 38 8.28 -24.36 -8.79
CA GLN A 38 8.06 -23.55 -9.98
C GLN A 38 9.35 -22.85 -10.41
N GLU A 39 9.52 -22.56 -11.70
CA GLU A 39 10.69 -21.83 -12.17
C GLU A 39 10.71 -20.40 -11.60
N CYS A 40 11.86 -19.99 -11.07
CA CYS A 40 12.06 -18.62 -10.62
C CYS A 40 11.89 -17.63 -11.78
N ARG A 41 11.18 -16.53 -11.53
CA ARG A 41 11.13 -15.37 -12.44
C ARG A 41 12.15 -14.38 -11.93
N GLY A 42 13.14 -14.02 -12.75
CA GLY A 42 14.41 -13.66 -12.12
C GLY A 42 15.41 -12.86 -12.94
N ALA A 43 16.22 -12.05 -12.27
CA ALA A 43 17.63 -12.11 -12.56
C ALA A 43 18.07 -13.58 -12.48
N GLU A 44 18.82 -14.04 -13.47
CA GLU A 44 19.25 -15.42 -13.60
C GLU A 44 20.59 -15.66 -12.89
N SER A 45 21.24 -14.57 -12.44
CA SER A 45 22.52 -14.60 -11.74
C SER A 45 22.62 -13.53 -10.65
N ALA A 46 23.56 -13.72 -9.71
CA ALA A 46 23.86 -12.70 -8.69
C ALA A 46 24.32 -11.35 -9.28
N ASN A 47 24.95 -11.38 -10.45
CA ASN A 47 25.38 -10.16 -11.14
C ASN A 47 24.16 -9.39 -11.67
N GLU A 48 23.26 -10.08 -12.37
CA GLU A 48 22.00 -9.49 -12.85
C GLU A 48 21.14 -8.99 -11.69
N LEU A 49 21.12 -9.72 -10.58
CA LEU A 49 20.42 -9.34 -9.36
C LEU A 49 20.92 -7.99 -8.82
N THR A 50 22.24 -7.86 -8.73
CA THR A 50 22.87 -6.61 -8.31
C THR A 50 22.51 -5.49 -9.26
N ARG A 51 22.61 -5.74 -10.58
CA ARG A 51 22.29 -4.74 -11.61
C ARG A 51 20.84 -4.27 -11.52
N GLN A 52 19.91 -5.21 -11.38
CA GLN A 52 18.49 -4.96 -11.25
C GLN A 52 18.16 -4.16 -10.00
N ARG A 53 18.71 -4.59 -8.85
CA ARG A 53 18.52 -3.95 -7.57
C ARG A 53 19.02 -2.50 -7.59
N GLU A 54 20.20 -2.24 -8.17
CA GLU A 54 20.74 -0.89 -8.24
C GLU A 54 19.85 0.06 -9.05
N LYS A 55 19.33 -0.40 -10.20
CA LYS A 55 18.37 0.36 -11.01
C LYS A 55 17.06 0.60 -10.26
N LEU A 56 16.50 -0.43 -9.63
CA LEU A 56 15.25 -0.34 -8.87
C LEU A 56 15.38 0.69 -7.75
N LEU A 57 16.41 0.56 -6.91
CA LEU A 57 16.68 1.51 -5.82
C LEU A 57 16.92 2.93 -6.34
N SER A 58 17.50 3.08 -7.55
CA SER A 58 17.69 4.40 -8.18
C SER A 58 16.34 5.00 -8.59
N ALA A 59 15.47 4.20 -9.21
CA ALA A 59 14.12 4.59 -9.57
C ALA A 59 13.31 5.00 -8.34
N ILE A 60 13.22 4.16 -7.30
CA ILE A 60 12.49 4.50 -6.06
C ILE A 60 13.07 5.78 -5.43
N GLY A 61 14.40 5.89 -5.36
CA GLY A 61 15.08 7.04 -4.78
C GLY A 61 14.85 8.35 -5.53
N LYS A 62 14.67 8.32 -6.86
CA LYS A 62 14.42 9.51 -7.68
C LYS A 62 12.96 9.92 -7.77
N ILE A 63 12.04 8.95 -7.76
CA ILE A 63 10.59 9.23 -7.76
C ILE A 63 10.19 9.94 -6.44
N ASP A 64 10.90 9.67 -5.33
CA ASP A 64 10.80 10.36 -4.02
C ASP A 64 9.38 10.42 -3.44
N THR A 65 8.84 9.28 -3.05
CA THR A 65 7.43 9.16 -2.72
C THR A 65 7.17 8.52 -1.36
N ASP A 66 5.92 8.56 -0.89
CA ASP A 66 5.60 8.23 0.51
C ASP A 66 5.11 6.80 0.69
N VAL A 67 4.40 6.22 -0.29
CA VAL A 67 3.90 4.84 -0.28
C VAL A 67 4.09 4.20 -1.64
N VAL A 68 4.88 3.13 -1.72
CA VAL A 68 5.20 2.46 -2.97
C VAL A 68 4.57 1.07 -3.05
N ALA A 69 3.82 0.82 -4.11
CA ALA A 69 3.10 -0.44 -4.38
C ALA A 69 3.87 -1.36 -5.36
N LEU A 70 4.64 -2.31 -4.88
CA LEU A 70 5.42 -3.16 -5.79
C LEU A 70 4.62 -4.36 -6.31
N ILE A 71 4.84 -4.70 -7.59
CA ILE A 71 4.33 -5.93 -8.21
C ILE A 71 5.49 -6.73 -8.81
N GLU A 72 5.26 -8.01 -9.07
CA GLU A 72 6.30 -8.97 -9.53
C GLU A 72 7.44 -9.21 -8.54
N LEU A 73 7.17 -9.03 -7.24
CA LEU A 73 8.06 -9.42 -6.17
C LEU A 73 8.12 -10.94 -6.08
N GLU A 74 9.26 -11.50 -5.70
CA GLU A 74 9.33 -12.93 -5.42
C GLU A 74 8.42 -13.36 -4.27
N ASN A 75 7.79 -14.52 -4.41
CA ASN A 75 6.87 -15.10 -3.44
C ASN A 75 7.37 -16.46 -2.92
N THR A 76 8.63 -16.52 -2.52
CA THR A 76 9.28 -17.76 -2.06
C THR A 76 9.28 -17.83 -0.54
N THR A 77 8.87 -18.97 0.03
CA THR A 77 8.83 -19.16 1.49
C THR A 77 10.21 -18.95 2.11
N GLY A 78 10.30 -18.04 3.09
CA GLY A 78 11.54 -17.69 3.77
C GLY A 78 12.42 -16.66 3.04
N VAL A 79 11.97 -16.12 1.91
CA VAL A 79 12.62 -15.02 1.19
C VAL A 79 11.71 -13.80 1.23
N GLU A 80 12.24 -12.65 1.65
CA GLU A 80 11.48 -11.40 1.71
C GLU A 80 12.16 -10.30 0.87
N PRO A 81 11.73 -10.09 -0.39
CA PRO A 81 12.34 -9.10 -1.27
C PRO A 81 12.14 -7.66 -0.80
N LEU A 82 11.05 -7.34 -0.09
CA LEU A 82 10.83 -5.98 0.42
C LEU A 82 11.83 -5.64 1.52
N ALA A 83 12.27 -6.62 2.32
CA ALA A 83 13.30 -6.40 3.33
C ALA A 83 14.63 -5.99 2.70
N ASP A 84 15.03 -6.61 1.58
CA ASP A 84 16.24 -6.23 0.84
C ASP A 84 16.12 -4.83 0.20
N ILE A 85 14.97 -4.54 -0.43
CA ILE A 85 14.70 -3.23 -1.05
C ILE A 85 14.75 -2.13 0.02
N VAL A 86 14.02 -2.30 1.13
CA VAL A 86 13.98 -1.33 2.24
C VAL A 86 15.36 -1.16 2.87
N ALA A 87 16.11 -2.24 3.07
CA ALA A 87 17.48 -2.15 3.56
C ALA A 87 18.38 -1.35 2.60
N GLY A 88 18.25 -1.56 1.29
CA GLY A 88 18.97 -0.80 0.27
C GLY A 88 18.63 0.69 0.26
N LEU A 89 17.34 1.02 0.36
CA LEU A 89 16.89 2.42 0.43
C LEU A 89 17.37 3.11 1.70
N ASN A 90 17.25 2.45 2.85
CA ASN A 90 17.70 2.98 4.14
C ASN A 90 19.24 3.13 4.20
N ALA A 91 19.98 2.20 3.59
CA ALA A 91 21.44 2.32 3.47
C ALA A 91 21.83 3.54 2.62
N ARG A 92 21.14 3.80 1.51
CA ARG A 92 21.35 5.01 0.68
C ARG A 92 20.95 6.29 1.40
N ALA A 93 19.92 6.25 2.24
CA ALA A 93 19.47 7.39 3.05
C ALA A 93 20.33 7.66 4.29
N GLY A 94 21.13 6.67 4.74
CA GLY A 94 21.93 6.75 5.96
C GLY A 94 21.11 6.75 7.27
N SER A 95 19.82 6.42 7.20
CA SER A 95 18.89 6.38 8.33
C SER A 95 17.68 5.51 8.02
N THR A 96 16.87 5.18 9.02
CA THR A 96 15.60 4.46 8.83
C THR A 96 14.54 5.41 8.30
N VAL A 97 14.33 5.39 6.99
CA VAL A 97 13.32 6.19 6.28
C VAL A 97 12.14 5.32 5.83
N TRP A 98 12.43 4.10 5.39
CA TRP A 98 11.49 3.18 4.78
C TRP A 98 11.19 1.99 5.68
N ALA A 99 9.94 1.52 5.62
CA ALA A 99 9.47 0.24 6.13
C ALA A 99 8.59 -0.45 5.07
N PHE A 100 8.16 -1.68 5.35
CA PHE A 100 7.32 -2.45 4.43
C PHE A 100 6.18 -3.16 5.17
N ILE A 101 5.15 -3.55 4.42
CA ILE A 101 4.06 -4.39 4.90
C ILE A 101 4.47 -5.84 4.71
N ASP A 102 4.74 -6.54 5.81
CA ASP A 102 5.10 -7.96 5.80
C ASP A 102 3.83 -8.81 5.69
N THR A 103 3.67 -9.46 4.54
CA THR A 103 2.57 -10.38 4.26
C THR A 103 3.03 -11.85 4.30
N SER A 104 4.33 -12.11 4.52
CA SER A 104 4.95 -13.38 4.14
C SER A 104 4.60 -13.75 2.69
N THR A 105 4.39 -15.03 2.38
CA THR A 105 3.90 -15.44 1.06
C THR A 105 2.38 -15.31 0.96
N ILE A 106 1.89 -14.90 -0.22
CA ILE A 106 0.45 -14.77 -0.51
C ILE A 106 0.11 -15.49 -1.82
N GLY A 107 -0.99 -16.24 -1.84
CA GLY A 107 -1.38 -17.04 -3.00
C GLY A 107 -0.40 -18.18 -3.33
N ASN A 108 -0.42 -18.64 -4.57
CA ASN A 108 0.34 -19.80 -5.05
C ASN A 108 1.28 -19.52 -6.23
N ASP A 109 1.28 -18.29 -6.75
CA ASP A 109 2.17 -17.86 -7.84
C ASP A 109 3.58 -17.59 -7.32
N VAL A 110 4.59 -17.75 -8.18
CA VAL A 110 6.00 -17.46 -7.86
C VAL A 110 6.28 -15.98 -7.58
N ILE A 111 5.35 -15.10 -7.97
CA ILE A 111 5.43 -13.68 -7.68
C ILE A 111 4.20 -13.16 -6.91
N LYS A 112 4.42 -12.15 -6.08
CA LYS A 112 3.43 -11.43 -5.27
C LYS A 112 3.47 -9.93 -5.51
N VAL A 113 2.47 -9.26 -4.96
CA VAL A 113 2.46 -7.79 -4.77
C VAL A 113 2.99 -7.44 -3.38
N GLY A 114 3.28 -6.16 -3.14
CA GLY A 114 3.79 -5.69 -1.85
C GLY A 114 3.74 -4.17 -1.70
N ILE A 115 3.94 -3.67 -0.48
CA ILE A 115 3.89 -2.24 -0.17
C ILE A 115 5.11 -1.86 0.68
N ILE A 116 5.81 -0.80 0.30
CA ILE A 116 6.79 -0.10 1.15
C ILE A 116 6.32 1.34 1.40
N TYR A 117 6.76 1.97 2.48
CA TYR A 117 6.33 3.32 2.84
C TYR A 117 7.38 4.06 3.65
N LYS A 118 7.32 5.40 3.61
CA LYS A 118 8.13 6.27 4.46
C LYS A 118 7.51 6.40 5.84
N VAL A 119 8.24 5.98 6.87
CA VAL A 119 7.73 5.91 8.26
C VAL A 119 7.43 7.28 8.88
N ALA A 120 7.99 8.35 8.31
CA ALA A 120 7.77 9.73 8.78
C ALA A 120 6.51 10.36 8.17
N GLU A 121 6.00 9.82 7.06
CA GLU A 121 4.92 10.43 6.28
C GLU A 121 3.58 9.75 6.56
N VAL A 122 3.59 8.42 6.70
CA VAL A 122 2.38 7.63 6.98
C VAL A 122 2.65 6.53 8.00
N THR A 123 1.59 6.14 8.72
CA THR A 123 1.58 5.00 9.64
C THR A 123 0.52 3.98 9.18
N PRO A 124 0.85 2.69 9.02
CA PRO A 124 -0.16 1.68 8.73
C PRO A 124 -1.12 1.50 9.91
N ILE A 125 -2.41 1.43 9.63
CA ILE A 125 -3.48 1.17 10.60
C ILE A 125 -4.40 0.05 10.10
N GLY A 126 -5.04 -0.66 11.02
CA GLY A 126 -5.79 -1.87 10.68
C GLY A 126 -4.89 -3.04 10.30
N ALA A 127 -5.49 -4.17 9.95
CA ALA A 127 -4.77 -5.33 9.43
C ALA A 127 -4.56 -5.18 7.91
N SER A 128 -3.42 -5.63 7.40
CA SER A 128 -3.30 -5.86 5.96
C SER A 128 -4.27 -6.97 5.56
N ALA A 129 -4.87 -6.84 4.38
CA ALA A 129 -5.87 -7.78 3.89
C ALA A 129 -5.56 -8.21 2.46
N THR A 130 -5.92 -9.44 2.11
CA THR A 130 -5.78 -9.93 0.73
C THR A 130 -7.10 -10.50 0.24
N ILE A 131 -7.34 -10.38 -1.07
CA ILE A 131 -8.43 -11.07 -1.76
C ILE A 131 -7.87 -12.20 -2.61
N ASP A 132 -8.49 -13.36 -2.49
CA ASP A 132 -8.18 -14.58 -3.22
C ASP A 132 -9.47 -15.40 -3.41
N SER A 133 -9.38 -16.57 -4.04
CA SER A 133 -10.53 -17.45 -4.28
C SER A 133 -11.23 -17.96 -3.02
N ALA A 134 -10.58 -17.91 -1.84
CA ALA A 134 -11.20 -18.29 -0.58
C ALA A 134 -12.04 -17.14 0.02
N VAL A 135 -11.66 -15.89 -0.26
CA VAL A 135 -12.41 -14.69 0.09
C VAL A 135 -13.59 -14.48 -0.88
N ASP A 136 -13.32 -14.54 -2.19
CA ASP A 136 -14.35 -14.45 -3.23
C ASP A 136 -14.01 -15.38 -4.41
N PRO A 137 -14.87 -16.37 -4.72
CA PRO A 137 -14.59 -17.34 -5.79
C PRO A 137 -14.52 -16.72 -7.20
N ARG A 138 -15.01 -15.49 -7.42
CA ARG A 138 -14.82 -14.74 -8.67
C ARG A 138 -13.36 -14.32 -8.86
N PHE A 139 -12.58 -14.20 -7.78
CA PHE A 139 -11.15 -13.93 -7.81
C PHE A 139 -10.36 -15.24 -7.89
N ASP A 140 -10.36 -15.89 -9.07
CA ASP A 140 -9.67 -17.17 -9.26
C ASP A 140 -8.14 -17.04 -9.05
N SER A 141 -7.64 -17.56 -7.93
CA SER A 141 -6.22 -17.55 -7.56
C SER A 141 -5.32 -18.41 -8.45
N SER A 142 -5.88 -19.25 -9.32
CA SER A 142 -5.08 -19.94 -10.34
C SER A 142 -4.73 -19.02 -11.52
N LEU A 143 -5.42 -17.89 -11.64
CA LEU A 143 -5.26 -16.93 -12.73
C LEU A 143 -4.72 -15.58 -12.24
N ASN A 144 -5.24 -15.09 -11.12
CA ASN A 144 -4.94 -13.78 -10.57
C ASN A 144 -4.02 -13.92 -9.35
N ARG A 145 -3.08 -12.98 -9.21
CA ARG A 145 -2.31 -12.87 -7.96
C ARG A 145 -3.19 -12.16 -6.92
N PRO A 146 -3.22 -12.63 -5.67
CA PRO A 146 -3.99 -11.97 -4.63
C PRO A 146 -3.63 -10.49 -4.56
N SER A 147 -4.66 -9.64 -4.51
CA SER A 147 -4.44 -8.20 -4.31
C SER A 147 -4.28 -7.91 -2.82
N LEU A 148 -3.47 -6.91 -2.48
CA LEU A 148 -3.09 -6.56 -1.10
C LEU A 148 -3.61 -5.17 -0.75
N ALA A 149 -4.42 -5.06 0.31
CA ALA A 149 -4.90 -3.80 0.86
C ALA A 149 -4.21 -3.47 2.19
N GLN A 150 -3.84 -2.20 2.37
CA GLN A 150 -3.38 -1.66 3.65
C GLN A 150 -3.91 -0.23 3.82
N SER A 151 -4.52 0.05 4.97
CA SER A 151 -4.90 1.41 5.35
C SER A 151 -3.72 2.13 5.99
N PHE A 152 -3.58 3.40 5.68
CA PHE A 152 -2.57 4.31 6.21
C PHE A 152 -3.25 5.53 6.80
N VAL A 153 -2.66 6.07 7.87
CA VAL A 153 -2.97 7.40 8.38
C VAL A 153 -1.77 8.32 8.14
N ASP A 154 -2.02 9.53 7.65
CA ASP A 154 -0.97 10.52 7.43
C ASP A 154 -0.71 11.40 8.67
N GLY A 155 0.26 12.31 8.58
CA GLY A 155 0.59 13.24 9.67
C GLY A 155 -0.52 14.25 10.00
N THR A 156 -1.51 14.42 9.14
CA THR A 156 -2.71 15.24 9.40
C THR A 156 -3.80 14.44 10.08
N GLY A 157 -3.70 13.11 10.13
CA GLY A 157 -4.69 12.20 10.70
C GLY A 157 -5.68 11.64 9.68
N GLU A 158 -5.58 12.04 8.42
CA GLU A 158 -6.45 11.54 7.35
C GLU A 158 -6.04 10.14 6.93
N VAL A 159 -7.02 9.37 6.48
CA VAL A 159 -6.87 7.94 6.17
C VAL A 159 -6.98 7.72 4.67
N MET A 160 -6.23 6.75 4.16
CA MET A 160 -6.47 6.16 2.84
C MET A 160 -6.13 4.68 2.86
N THR A 161 -6.74 3.89 1.99
CA THR A 161 -6.39 2.50 1.75
C THR A 161 -5.74 2.33 0.38
N VAL A 162 -4.50 1.85 0.37
CA VAL A 162 -3.80 1.46 -0.87
C VAL A 162 -4.06 -0.01 -1.15
N VAL A 163 -4.47 -0.32 -2.38
CA VAL A 163 -4.83 -1.67 -2.83
C VAL A 163 -3.98 -2.04 -4.04
N VAL A 164 -2.97 -2.88 -3.83
CA VAL A 164 -2.04 -3.30 -4.88
C VAL A 164 -2.58 -4.53 -5.60
N ASN A 165 -2.69 -4.46 -6.92
CA ASN A 165 -3.22 -5.55 -7.74
C ASN A 165 -2.23 -5.99 -8.83
N HIS A 166 -2.37 -7.25 -9.26
CA HIS A 166 -1.71 -7.78 -10.46
C HIS A 166 -2.58 -8.91 -11.04
N LEU A 167 -3.51 -8.54 -11.91
CA LEU A 167 -4.48 -9.47 -12.49
C LEU A 167 -3.86 -10.37 -13.59
N LYS A 168 -4.61 -11.36 -14.02
CA LYS A 168 -4.19 -12.32 -15.05
C LYS A 168 -3.74 -11.63 -16.34
N SER A 169 -2.56 -11.99 -16.85
CA SER A 169 -2.04 -11.44 -18.11
C SER A 169 -2.90 -11.77 -19.33
N LYS A 170 -2.84 -10.89 -20.33
CA LYS A 170 -3.50 -11.06 -21.66
C LYS A 170 -2.93 -12.21 -22.51
N SER A 171 -1.89 -12.90 -22.04
CA SER A 171 -1.30 -14.05 -22.74
C SER A 171 -2.29 -15.21 -22.87
N CYS A 172 -2.46 -15.71 -24.09
CA CYS A 172 -3.41 -16.76 -24.43
C CYS A 172 -3.01 -18.18 -24.04
N THR A 173 -1.87 -18.37 -23.36
CA THR A 173 -1.48 -19.70 -22.87
C THR A 173 -2.59 -20.32 -22.03
N GLY A 174 -3.09 -21.47 -22.44
CA GLY A 174 -4.15 -22.23 -21.75
C GLY A 174 -5.56 -21.65 -21.89
N ALA A 175 -5.74 -20.53 -22.61
CA ALA A 175 -7.04 -19.89 -22.78
C ALA A 175 -7.94 -20.70 -23.74
N THR A 176 -9.18 -20.98 -23.34
CA THR A 176 -10.15 -21.71 -24.17
C THR A 176 -11.56 -21.14 -23.99
N GLY A 177 -12.47 -21.42 -24.94
CA GLY A 177 -13.85 -20.96 -24.87
C GLY A 177 -13.96 -19.44 -24.75
N ALA A 178 -14.75 -18.96 -23.78
CA ALA A 178 -14.91 -17.52 -23.51
C ALA A 178 -13.62 -16.84 -23.03
N GLN A 179 -12.65 -17.60 -22.50
CA GLN A 179 -11.36 -17.03 -22.08
C GLN A 179 -10.39 -16.86 -23.25
N ALA A 180 -10.64 -17.50 -24.40
CA ALA A 180 -9.84 -17.30 -25.60
C ALA A 180 -10.02 -15.86 -26.13
N ASP A 181 -9.12 -15.43 -27.02
CA ASP A 181 -9.24 -14.14 -27.67
C ASP A 181 -10.49 -14.14 -28.56
N GLN A 182 -11.43 -13.24 -28.25
CA GLN A 182 -12.66 -13.08 -29.01
C GLN A 182 -12.48 -12.18 -30.24
N LEU A 183 -11.26 -11.66 -30.47
CA LEU A 183 -10.92 -10.74 -31.55
C LEU A 183 -11.70 -9.41 -31.47
N ASP A 184 -12.07 -9.01 -30.26
CA ASP A 184 -12.78 -7.78 -29.92
C ASP A 184 -11.85 -6.67 -29.41
N GLY A 185 -10.54 -6.94 -29.35
CA GLY A 185 -9.50 -6.02 -28.86
C GLY A 185 -9.17 -6.20 -27.38
N GLN A 186 -9.91 -7.02 -26.63
CA GLN A 186 -9.71 -7.20 -25.19
C GLN A 186 -8.72 -8.33 -24.85
N GLY A 187 -8.45 -9.21 -25.81
CA GLY A 187 -7.49 -10.30 -25.69
C GLY A 187 -7.92 -11.40 -24.72
N CYS A 188 -7.07 -12.41 -24.56
CA CYS A 188 -7.37 -13.56 -23.72
C CYS A 188 -7.56 -13.21 -22.23
N TRP A 189 -8.29 -14.09 -21.55
CA TRP A 189 -8.60 -14.01 -20.11
C TRP A 189 -9.37 -12.77 -19.67
N ASN A 190 -10.00 -12.03 -20.61
CA ASN A 190 -10.79 -10.85 -20.27
C ASN A 190 -11.93 -11.18 -19.28
N PRO A 191 -12.77 -12.22 -19.49
CA PRO A 191 -13.82 -12.55 -18.52
C PRO A 191 -13.30 -12.85 -17.10
N ALA A 192 -12.13 -13.50 -16.97
CA ALA A 192 -11.52 -13.74 -15.66
C ALA A 192 -11.05 -12.43 -14.99
N ARG A 193 -10.46 -11.50 -15.77
CA ARG A 193 -10.08 -10.17 -15.27
C ARG A 193 -11.31 -9.36 -14.85
N THR A 194 -12.40 -9.42 -15.61
CA THR A 194 -13.66 -8.73 -15.31
C THR A 194 -14.29 -9.26 -14.01
N GLN A 195 -14.29 -10.57 -13.81
CA GLN A 195 -14.77 -11.18 -12.56
C GLN A 195 -13.90 -10.78 -11.35
N ALA A 196 -12.57 -10.75 -11.53
CA ALA A 196 -11.65 -10.31 -10.48
C ALA A 196 -11.83 -8.82 -10.13
N ALA A 197 -12.06 -7.97 -11.13
CA ALA A 197 -12.39 -6.55 -10.91
C ALA A 197 -13.69 -6.38 -10.12
N ALA A 198 -14.74 -7.14 -10.46
CA ALA A 198 -16.01 -7.09 -9.74
C ALA A 198 -15.86 -7.58 -8.29
N ALA A 199 -15.08 -8.64 -8.07
CA ALA A 199 -14.74 -9.12 -6.73
C ALA A 199 -13.98 -8.08 -5.93
N LEU A 200 -13.02 -7.37 -6.55
CA LEU A 200 -12.26 -6.30 -5.91
C LEU A 200 -13.18 -5.16 -5.45
N VAL A 201 -14.04 -4.65 -6.32
CA VAL A 201 -14.99 -3.57 -5.99
C VAL A 201 -15.88 -3.97 -4.80
N ASP A 202 -16.49 -5.16 -4.86
CA ASP A 202 -17.38 -5.64 -3.80
C ASP A 202 -16.63 -5.88 -2.48
N TRP A 203 -15.40 -6.39 -2.54
CA TRP A 203 -14.57 -6.64 -1.37
C TRP A 203 -14.16 -5.34 -0.67
N LEU A 204 -13.81 -4.30 -1.44
CA LEU A 204 -13.43 -2.99 -0.89
C LEU A 204 -14.62 -2.29 -0.22
N ALA A 205 -15.84 -2.47 -0.72
CA ALA A 205 -17.04 -1.95 -0.05
C ALA A 205 -17.27 -2.54 1.36
N GLY A 206 -16.58 -3.64 1.72
CA GLY A 206 -16.63 -4.28 3.03
C GLY A 206 -15.54 -3.85 4.02
N HIS A 207 -14.73 -2.84 3.71
CA HIS A 207 -13.63 -2.34 4.56
C HIS A 207 -12.68 -3.46 5.04
N PRO A 208 -12.00 -4.16 4.12
CA PRO A 208 -11.35 -5.43 4.42
C PRO A 208 -10.15 -5.33 5.38
N THR A 209 -9.59 -4.13 5.57
CA THR A 209 -8.53 -3.85 6.55
C THR A 209 -9.06 -3.64 7.98
N GLY A 210 -10.39 -3.62 8.15
CA GLY A 210 -11.09 -3.27 9.38
C GLY A 210 -11.17 -1.76 9.65
N VAL A 211 -10.77 -0.93 8.70
CA VAL A 211 -10.80 0.53 8.78
C VAL A 211 -11.95 1.04 7.91
N ALA A 212 -12.97 1.62 8.55
CA ALA A 212 -14.17 2.11 7.88
C ALA A 212 -13.96 3.51 7.25
N ASP A 213 -13.19 3.53 6.17
CA ASP A 213 -12.87 4.69 5.36
C ASP A 213 -13.02 4.32 3.88
N ASP A 214 -13.62 5.19 3.08
CA ASP A 214 -13.97 4.94 1.68
C ASP A 214 -12.89 5.45 0.70
N ASP A 215 -11.77 5.99 1.18
CA ASP A 215 -10.67 6.47 0.34
C ASP A 215 -9.76 5.34 -0.13
N TYR A 216 -10.18 4.66 -1.20
CA TYR A 216 -9.43 3.58 -1.82
C TYR A 216 -8.63 4.05 -3.02
N LEU A 217 -7.34 3.70 -3.06
CA LEU A 217 -6.48 3.77 -4.24
C LEU A 217 -6.16 2.36 -4.72
N VAL A 218 -6.86 1.90 -5.77
CA VAL A 218 -6.54 0.65 -6.46
C VAL A 218 -5.44 0.93 -7.47
N ILE A 219 -4.28 0.29 -7.28
CA ILE A 219 -3.07 0.66 -8.00
C ILE A 219 -2.25 -0.57 -8.38
N GLY A 220 -1.70 -0.59 -9.60
CA GLY A 220 -0.97 -1.74 -10.13
C GLY A 220 -1.45 -2.18 -11.51
N ASP A 221 -1.14 -3.43 -11.88
CA ASP A 221 -1.30 -3.95 -13.23
C ASP A 221 -2.61 -4.76 -13.36
N LEU A 222 -3.64 -4.10 -13.88
CA LEU A 222 -4.94 -4.73 -14.16
C LEU A 222 -4.91 -5.57 -15.45
N ASN A 223 -3.77 -5.57 -16.17
CA ASN A 223 -3.57 -6.27 -17.43
C ASN A 223 -4.67 -5.99 -18.46
N SER A 224 -5.25 -4.80 -18.46
CA SER A 224 -6.40 -4.42 -19.29
C SER A 224 -6.25 -2.99 -19.79
N TYR A 225 -6.51 -2.70 -21.06
CA TYR A 225 -6.53 -1.31 -21.54
C TYR A 225 -7.78 -0.57 -21.04
N GLY A 226 -7.72 0.76 -21.01
CA GLY A 226 -8.72 1.64 -20.37
C GLY A 226 -10.15 1.63 -20.95
N LYS A 227 -10.45 0.79 -21.95
CA LYS A 227 -11.78 0.58 -22.54
C LYS A 227 -12.19 -0.89 -22.57
N GLU A 228 -11.50 -1.72 -21.80
CA GLU A 228 -11.86 -3.13 -21.63
C GLU A 228 -12.80 -3.31 -20.43
N ASP A 229 -13.60 -4.36 -20.49
CA ASP A 229 -14.61 -4.72 -19.49
C ASP A 229 -14.12 -4.66 -18.02
N PRO A 230 -12.89 -5.09 -17.65
CA PRO A 230 -12.40 -4.99 -16.27
C PRO A 230 -12.28 -3.54 -15.77
N ILE A 231 -11.98 -2.60 -16.66
CA ILE A 231 -11.88 -1.17 -16.30
C ILE A 231 -13.28 -0.56 -16.20
N ASP A 232 -14.20 -0.97 -17.09
CA ASP A 232 -15.59 -0.53 -17.04
C ASP A 232 -16.27 -0.93 -15.72
N VAL A 233 -15.94 -2.09 -15.13
CA VAL A 233 -16.41 -2.47 -13.79
C VAL A 233 -16.06 -1.43 -12.72
N PHE A 234 -14.82 -0.92 -12.72
CA PHE A 234 -14.41 0.12 -11.77
C PHE A 234 -15.10 1.45 -12.08
N ALA A 235 -15.21 1.82 -13.36
CA ALA A 235 -15.86 3.05 -13.77
C ALA A 235 -17.36 3.05 -13.41
N ASP A 236 -18.05 1.93 -13.57
CA ASP A 236 -19.46 1.74 -13.18
C ASP A 236 -19.66 1.83 -11.66
N ALA A 237 -18.64 1.43 -10.89
CA ALA A 237 -18.59 1.62 -9.43
C ALA A 237 -18.17 3.06 -9.02
N GLY A 238 -17.93 3.95 -9.99
CA GLY A 238 -17.58 5.35 -9.76
C GLY A 238 -16.09 5.61 -9.51
N TYR A 239 -15.23 4.61 -9.62
CA TYR A 239 -13.78 4.83 -9.54
C TYR A 239 -13.30 5.68 -10.72
N VAL A 240 -12.32 6.53 -10.45
CA VAL A 240 -11.74 7.45 -11.42
C VAL A 240 -10.32 7.03 -11.72
N ASP A 241 -10.03 6.77 -12.99
CA ASP A 241 -8.66 6.68 -13.49
C ASP A 241 -7.98 8.04 -13.40
N LEU A 242 -7.07 8.17 -12.45
CA LEU A 242 -6.38 9.42 -12.18
C LEU A 242 -5.39 9.77 -13.28
N ALA A 243 -4.66 8.79 -13.84
CA ALA A 243 -3.71 9.03 -14.93
C ALA A 243 -4.45 9.57 -16.16
N GLN A 244 -5.56 8.95 -16.54
CA GLN A 244 -6.40 9.44 -17.63
C GLN A 244 -6.99 10.84 -17.34
N ARG A 245 -7.30 11.16 -16.07
CA ARG A 245 -7.84 12.47 -15.68
C ARG A 245 -6.81 13.60 -15.76
N PHE A 246 -5.58 13.36 -15.34
CA PHE A 246 -4.55 14.40 -15.20
C PHE A 246 -3.54 14.42 -16.35
N ALA A 247 -3.31 13.28 -17.00
CA ALA A 247 -2.38 13.08 -18.10
C ALA A 247 -3.04 12.28 -19.25
N PRO A 248 -4.10 12.83 -19.89
CA PRO A 248 -4.82 12.11 -20.94
C PRO A 248 -3.88 11.76 -22.11
N GLY A 249 -3.92 10.51 -22.55
CA GLY A 249 -3.04 9.99 -23.60
C GLY A 249 -1.70 9.43 -23.10
N GLY A 250 -1.52 9.32 -21.78
CA GLY A 250 -0.44 8.57 -21.15
C GLY A 250 -0.46 7.08 -21.53
N TYR A 251 0.67 6.43 -21.31
CA TYR A 251 0.86 5.00 -21.50
C TYR A 251 1.85 4.47 -20.47
N SER A 252 1.69 3.22 -20.07
CA SER A 252 2.57 2.56 -19.10
C SER A 252 3.31 1.36 -19.67
N PHE A 253 3.02 0.99 -20.93
CA PHE A 253 3.48 -0.25 -21.52
C PHE A 253 3.51 -0.21 -23.06
N VAL A 254 4.46 -0.94 -23.65
CA VAL A 254 4.57 -1.15 -25.10
C VAL A 254 4.60 -2.65 -25.41
N PHE A 255 3.70 -3.11 -26.28
CA PHE A 255 3.63 -4.50 -26.74
C PHE A 255 3.47 -4.56 -28.25
N ASP A 256 4.34 -5.30 -28.94
CA ASP A 256 4.35 -5.43 -30.40
C ASP A 256 4.22 -4.09 -31.16
N GLY A 257 4.84 -3.04 -30.61
CA GLY A 257 4.83 -1.68 -31.18
C GLY A 257 3.56 -0.87 -30.89
N GLN A 258 2.62 -1.38 -30.10
CA GLN A 258 1.44 -0.64 -29.65
C GLN A 258 1.67 -0.08 -28.24
N TRP A 259 1.27 1.18 -28.04
CA TRP A 259 1.36 1.88 -26.76
C TRP A 259 0.01 1.85 -26.05
N GLY A 260 0.01 1.61 -24.74
CA GLY A 260 -1.17 1.74 -23.91
C GLY A 260 -0.88 1.58 -22.43
N SER A 261 -1.89 1.81 -21.59
CA SER A 261 -1.78 1.62 -20.14
C SER A 261 -2.39 0.29 -19.72
N LEU A 262 -1.58 -0.51 -19.02
CA LEU A 262 -2.04 -1.69 -18.27
C LEU A 262 -1.97 -1.46 -16.77
N ASP A 263 -1.17 -0.47 -16.36
CA ASP A 263 -0.97 -0.05 -14.99
C ASP A 263 -1.88 1.14 -14.72
N PHE A 264 -2.66 1.07 -13.65
CA PHE A 264 -3.65 2.09 -13.32
C PHE A 264 -3.46 2.61 -11.90
N ALA A 265 -3.98 3.82 -11.68
CA ALA A 265 -4.28 4.37 -10.37
C ALA A 265 -5.76 4.78 -10.35
N LEU A 266 -6.61 3.86 -9.93
CA LEU A 266 -8.06 4.03 -9.83
C LEU A 266 -8.41 4.47 -8.41
N ALA A 267 -8.90 5.69 -8.25
CA ALA A 267 -9.33 6.21 -6.96
C ALA A 267 -10.84 6.08 -6.79
N SER A 268 -11.30 5.70 -5.58
CA SER A 268 -12.71 5.77 -5.22
C SER A 268 -13.27 7.19 -5.38
N PRO A 269 -14.60 7.37 -5.46
CA PRO A 269 -15.19 8.70 -5.64
C PRO A 269 -14.71 9.74 -4.62
N SER A 270 -14.56 9.38 -3.34
CA SER A 270 -14.09 10.28 -2.29
C SER A 270 -12.63 10.65 -2.48
N LEU A 271 -11.75 9.66 -2.66
CA LEU A 271 -10.31 9.90 -2.85
C LEU A 271 -10.00 10.66 -4.14
N ALA A 272 -10.78 10.44 -5.20
CA ALA A 272 -10.61 11.15 -6.47
C ALA A 272 -10.77 12.67 -6.33
N THR A 273 -11.50 13.16 -5.31
CA THR A 273 -11.60 14.60 -5.02
C THR A 273 -10.38 15.17 -4.32
N GLN A 274 -9.58 14.30 -3.69
CA GLN A 274 -8.37 14.62 -2.94
C GLN A 274 -7.10 14.47 -3.81
N ALA A 275 -7.24 13.94 -5.02
CA ALA A 275 -6.18 13.87 -6.00
C ALA A 275 -5.78 15.27 -6.52
N THR A 276 -4.49 15.52 -6.55
CA THR A 276 -3.83 16.76 -7.01
C THR A 276 -3.12 16.60 -8.35
N GLY A 277 -2.85 15.36 -8.76
CA GLY A 277 -2.23 15.03 -10.04
C GLY A 277 -2.05 13.52 -10.20
N ALA A 278 -1.76 13.09 -11.43
CA ALA A 278 -1.36 11.73 -11.78
C ALA A 278 -0.56 11.78 -13.08
N ASN A 279 0.46 10.93 -13.23
CA ASN A 279 1.18 10.76 -14.51
C ASN A 279 1.99 9.47 -14.52
N GLU A 280 2.17 8.86 -15.68
CA GLU A 280 3.18 7.84 -15.91
C GLU A 280 4.58 8.48 -15.92
N TYR A 281 5.50 7.92 -15.15
CA TYR A 281 6.88 8.39 -15.15
C TYR A 281 7.71 7.56 -16.12
N HIS A 282 7.89 8.10 -17.32
CA HIS A 282 8.53 7.42 -18.45
C HIS A 282 10.03 7.18 -18.22
N ILE A 283 10.35 6.00 -17.69
CA ILE A 283 11.73 5.52 -17.46
C ILE A 283 11.95 4.11 -18.01
N ASN A 284 10.93 3.43 -18.50
CA ASN A 284 10.96 2.00 -18.79
C ASN A 284 10.38 1.63 -20.15
N SER A 285 9.16 2.08 -20.47
CA SER A 285 8.43 1.56 -21.64
C SER A 285 8.99 2.05 -22.97
N ASP A 286 9.55 3.26 -23.00
CA ASP A 286 10.27 3.80 -24.16
C ASP A 286 11.69 3.24 -24.30
N GLU A 287 12.24 2.70 -23.22
CA GLU A 287 13.61 2.24 -23.18
C GLU A 287 13.77 0.88 -23.88
N PRO A 288 14.79 0.71 -24.75
CA PRO A 288 15.02 -0.55 -25.44
C PRO A 288 15.43 -1.64 -24.44
N SER A 289 14.91 -2.85 -24.66
CA SER A 289 15.17 -4.01 -23.77
C SER A 289 16.65 -4.33 -23.59
N VAL A 290 17.51 -3.99 -24.55
CA VAL A 290 18.96 -4.22 -24.45
C VAL A 290 19.64 -3.45 -23.31
N LEU A 291 19.02 -2.36 -22.82
CA LEU A 291 19.52 -1.54 -21.70
C LEU A 291 19.08 -2.06 -20.32
N ASP A 292 18.37 -3.19 -20.29
CA ASP A 292 17.96 -3.85 -19.07
C ASP A 292 19.17 -4.36 -18.24
N TYR A 293 18.85 -4.96 -17.10
CA TYR A 293 19.84 -5.56 -16.20
C TYR A 293 20.38 -6.91 -16.70
N ASN A 294 19.78 -7.53 -17.72
CA ASN A 294 20.14 -8.87 -18.18
C ASN A 294 21.53 -8.89 -18.83
N THR A 295 22.17 -10.03 -18.82
CA THR A 295 23.49 -10.28 -19.42
C THR A 295 23.40 -11.16 -20.67
N ASN A 296 22.26 -11.80 -20.91
CA ASN A 296 22.02 -12.71 -22.02
C ASN A 296 22.27 -12.00 -23.37
N PHE A 297 22.89 -12.74 -24.30
CA PHE A 297 23.13 -12.31 -25.68
C PHE A 297 23.95 -11.01 -25.83
N LYS A 298 24.74 -10.62 -24.82
CA LYS A 298 25.63 -9.45 -24.83
C LYS A 298 27.10 -9.88 -24.83
N SER A 299 27.92 -9.26 -25.69
CA SER A 299 29.38 -9.40 -25.64
C SER A 299 29.97 -8.70 -24.41
N ALA A 300 31.23 -9.01 -24.06
CA ALA A 300 31.91 -8.40 -22.90
C ALA A 300 31.92 -6.85 -22.95
N GLY A 301 32.11 -6.25 -24.13
CA GLY A 301 32.03 -4.81 -24.30
C GLY A 301 30.62 -4.25 -24.14
N GLN A 302 29.60 -4.99 -24.60
CA GLN A 302 28.19 -4.62 -24.45
C GLN A 302 27.70 -4.71 -23.00
N LEU A 303 28.21 -5.68 -22.22
CA LEU A 303 27.90 -5.77 -20.79
C LEU A 303 28.28 -4.52 -20.01
N VAL A 304 29.32 -3.80 -20.46
CA VAL A 304 29.78 -2.55 -19.85
C VAL A 304 29.07 -1.34 -20.46
N SER A 305 28.91 -1.30 -21.79
CA SER A 305 28.39 -0.11 -22.49
C SER A 305 26.87 0.01 -22.52
N LEU A 306 26.13 -1.10 -22.37
CA LEU A 306 24.66 -1.14 -22.41
C LEU A 306 24.03 -1.29 -21.02
N TYR A 307 24.77 -0.91 -19.97
CA TYR A 307 24.26 -0.90 -18.60
C TYR A 307 24.68 0.36 -17.88
N ALA A 308 23.71 0.96 -17.20
CA ALA A 308 23.95 2.01 -16.22
C ALA A 308 23.15 1.68 -14.94
N PRO A 309 23.70 1.92 -13.74
CA PRO A 309 22.98 1.72 -12.47
C PRO A 309 22.03 2.89 -12.17
N ASP A 310 21.32 3.38 -13.18
CA ASP A 310 20.32 4.45 -13.14
C ASP A 310 18.89 3.90 -13.15
N GLU A 311 17.88 4.77 -13.10
CA GLU A 311 16.46 4.43 -13.03
C GLU A 311 15.90 3.82 -14.32
N PHE A 312 16.56 4.04 -15.45
CA PHE A 312 16.02 3.69 -16.77
C PHE A 312 16.00 2.19 -16.98
N ARG A 313 14.98 1.67 -17.66
CA ARG A 313 14.81 0.24 -17.98
C ARG A 313 14.98 -0.69 -16.78
N THR A 314 14.52 -0.27 -15.60
CA THR A 314 14.41 -1.14 -14.43
C THR A 314 13.27 -2.16 -14.58
N SER A 315 12.26 -1.80 -15.39
CA SER A 315 11.08 -2.61 -15.72
C SER A 315 10.76 -2.51 -17.21
N ASP A 316 9.80 -3.31 -17.67
CA ASP A 316 9.12 -3.15 -18.95
C ASP A 316 7.88 -2.22 -18.88
N HIS A 317 7.51 -1.80 -17.67
CA HIS A 317 6.38 -0.91 -17.41
C HIS A 317 6.84 0.39 -16.75
N ASP A 318 6.26 1.52 -17.15
CA ASP A 318 6.43 2.78 -16.45
C ASP A 318 5.62 2.81 -15.14
N PRO A 319 6.18 3.31 -14.03
CA PRO A 319 5.42 3.49 -12.81
C PRO A 319 4.36 4.58 -12.99
N VAL A 320 3.14 4.31 -12.52
CA VAL A 320 2.07 5.31 -12.45
C VAL A 320 2.19 6.09 -11.16
N VAL A 321 2.41 7.38 -11.30
CA VAL A 321 2.61 8.27 -10.20
C VAL A 321 1.15 8.76 -9.84
N VAL A 322 0.74 8.52 -8.57
CA VAL A 322 -0.32 9.08 -7.63
C VAL A 322 -0.19 10.40 -6.81
N GLY A 323 -0.85 11.54 -7.06
CA GLY A 323 -0.68 12.72 -6.19
C GLY A 323 -1.84 13.04 -5.30
N LEU A 324 -1.70 12.95 -3.97
CA LEU A 324 -2.81 13.17 -3.05
C LEU A 324 -2.56 14.35 -2.10
N ARG A 325 -3.64 15.06 -1.80
CA ARG A 325 -3.73 15.96 -0.65
C ARG A 325 -4.94 15.51 0.14
N LEU A 326 -4.69 14.62 1.11
CA LEU A 326 -5.75 14.05 1.90
C LEU A 326 -6.50 15.16 2.66
N ALA A 327 -7.80 15.08 2.63
CA ALA A 327 -8.71 16.03 3.24
C ALA A 327 -10.01 15.27 3.53
N GLY A 328 -10.23 14.96 4.80
CA GLY A 328 -11.40 14.18 5.20
C GLY A 328 -12.50 15.09 5.71
N ILE A 329 -12.66 15.09 7.02
CA ILE A 329 -13.79 15.74 7.68
C ILE A 329 -13.38 17.15 8.13
N ASP A 330 -14.28 18.12 8.03
CA ASP A 330 -14.11 19.43 8.71
C ASP A 330 -14.74 19.33 10.10
N GLU A 331 -14.07 18.59 11.00
CA GLU A 331 -14.56 18.31 12.33
C GLU A 331 -13.92 19.16 13.44
N THR A 332 -14.66 19.30 14.53
CA THR A 332 -14.17 19.78 15.82
C THR A 332 -14.26 18.64 16.84
N LEU A 333 -13.11 18.20 17.34
CA LEU A 333 -13.02 17.23 18.44
C LEU A 333 -13.36 17.92 19.77
N LEU A 334 -14.31 17.35 20.50
CA LEU A 334 -14.70 17.73 21.85
C LEU A 334 -14.22 16.69 22.86
N VAL A 335 -13.56 17.14 23.92
CA VAL A 335 -13.17 16.29 25.06
C VAL A 335 -13.54 16.98 26.35
N LEU A 336 -14.36 16.31 27.19
CA LEU A 336 -14.91 16.91 28.40
C LEU A 336 -14.88 15.94 29.59
N PRO A 337 -14.28 16.33 30.74
CA PRO A 337 -13.44 17.50 30.93
C PRO A 337 -12.02 17.30 30.36
N THR A 338 -11.34 18.38 29.95
CA THR A 338 -9.91 18.35 29.59
C THR A 338 -8.97 18.42 30.81
N THR A 339 -9.52 18.68 32.00
CA THR A 339 -8.76 18.78 33.26
C THR A 339 -9.49 18.05 34.39
N LEU A 340 -8.78 17.17 35.10
CA LEU A 340 -9.31 16.40 36.22
C LEU A 340 -8.89 17.03 37.55
N ARG A 341 -9.84 17.62 38.29
CA ARG A 341 -9.61 18.21 39.61
C ARG A 341 -10.70 17.85 40.64
N PRO A 342 -10.36 17.81 41.95
CA PRO A 342 -8.98 17.75 42.49
C PRO A 342 -8.31 16.40 42.21
N ALA A 343 -6.97 16.37 42.28
CA ALA A 343 -6.17 15.15 42.20
C ALA A 343 -6.34 14.35 43.51
N ASN A 344 -7.31 13.43 43.52
CA ASN A 344 -7.77 12.72 44.71
C ASN A 344 -7.93 11.22 44.47
N HIS A 345 -7.24 10.67 43.47
CA HIS A 345 -7.22 9.24 43.09
C HIS A 345 -8.59 8.66 42.67
N ARG A 346 -9.61 9.51 42.46
CA ARG A 346 -10.91 9.08 41.95
C ARG A 346 -10.90 8.98 40.43
N LEU A 347 -11.54 7.93 39.92
CA LEU A 347 -11.87 7.80 38.51
C LEU A 347 -12.90 8.88 38.14
N ARG A 348 -12.69 9.53 36.99
CA ARG A 348 -13.59 10.55 36.46
C ARG A 348 -13.91 10.22 35.00
N PRO A 349 -15.19 10.29 34.60
CA PRO A 349 -15.54 10.11 33.20
C PRO A 349 -14.99 11.27 32.38
N VAL A 350 -14.35 10.91 31.28
CA VAL A 350 -14.03 11.77 30.15
C VAL A 350 -14.85 11.29 28.98
N ILE A 351 -15.60 12.22 28.41
CA ILE A 351 -16.44 11.99 27.25
C ILE A 351 -15.77 12.64 26.05
N VAL A 352 -15.72 11.90 24.96
CA VAL A 352 -15.25 12.37 23.66
C VAL A 352 -16.46 12.48 22.72
N GLY A 353 -16.47 13.52 21.90
CA GLY A 353 -17.42 13.68 20.81
C GLY A 353 -16.78 14.44 19.67
N ALA A 354 -17.39 14.39 18.50
CA ALA A 354 -16.97 15.21 17.36
C ALA A 354 -18.19 15.81 16.68
N LEU A 355 -18.01 16.97 16.06
CA LEU A 355 -19.05 17.63 15.30
C LEU A 355 -18.46 18.35 14.09
N THR A 356 -19.25 18.43 13.04
CA THR A 356 -19.09 19.45 12.00
C THR A 356 -19.96 20.65 12.37
N HIS A 357 -19.91 21.72 11.57
CA HIS A 357 -20.73 22.89 11.82
C HIS A 357 -22.26 22.65 11.72
N TRP A 358 -22.73 21.50 11.22
CA TRP A 358 -24.17 21.18 11.12
C TRP A 358 -24.61 19.84 11.76
N ARG A 359 -23.69 18.97 12.20
CA ARG A 359 -24.05 17.66 12.79
C ARG A 359 -23.01 17.11 13.76
N PHE A 360 -23.45 16.25 14.68
CA PHE A 360 -22.56 15.39 15.45
C PHE A 360 -22.04 14.22 14.60
N LEU A 361 -20.84 13.76 14.92
CA LEU A 361 -20.13 12.66 14.26
C LEU A 361 -19.90 11.52 15.24
N ALA A 362 -19.69 10.32 14.69
CA ALA A 362 -19.24 9.19 15.49
C ALA A 362 -17.79 9.44 15.92
N ALA A 363 -17.50 9.33 17.21
CA ALA A 363 -16.16 9.46 17.76
C ALA A 363 -15.86 8.26 18.68
N THR A 364 -14.79 7.54 18.37
CA THR A 364 -14.41 6.31 19.05
C THR A 364 -12.98 6.43 19.58
N ILE A 365 -12.80 6.23 20.87
CA ILE A 365 -11.51 6.15 21.55
C ILE A 365 -10.89 4.79 21.20
N THR A 366 -9.77 4.81 20.49
CA THR A 366 -9.05 3.61 20.07
C THR A 366 -7.89 3.27 20.99
N SER A 367 -7.26 4.28 21.60
CA SER A 367 -6.22 4.07 22.62
C SER A 367 -6.16 5.23 23.59
N VAL A 368 -5.70 4.95 24.81
CA VAL A 368 -5.34 5.99 25.79
C VAL A 368 -3.99 5.64 26.37
N THR A 369 -3.07 6.61 26.37
CA THR A 369 -1.76 6.49 27.02
C THR A 369 -1.63 7.53 28.13
N SER A 370 -0.66 7.34 29.01
CA SER A 370 -0.42 8.20 30.15
C SER A 370 1.06 8.57 30.22
N SER A 371 1.36 9.82 30.61
CA SER A 371 2.72 10.30 30.86
C SER A 371 3.34 9.71 32.13
N GLU A 372 2.53 9.12 32.99
CA GLU A 372 2.92 8.39 34.19
C GLU A 372 2.46 6.92 34.08
N ALA A 373 3.17 5.99 34.72
CA ALA A 373 2.79 4.57 34.72
C ALA A 373 1.40 4.36 35.34
N ASP A 374 0.67 3.33 34.86
CA ASP A 374 -0.66 2.93 35.38
C ASP A 374 -0.62 2.35 36.82
N SER A 375 0.57 2.05 37.31
CA SER A 375 0.81 1.65 38.70
C SER A 375 2.04 2.41 39.16
N GLY A 376 1.81 3.63 39.66
CA GLY A 376 2.86 4.50 40.16
C GLY A 376 3.52 3.94 41.43
N VAL A 377 4.70 4.46 41.76
CA VAL A 377 5.40 4.14 43.03
C VAL A 377 5.04 5.08 44.18
N GLY A 378 3.99 5.90 43.99
CA GLY A 378 3.57 6.94 44.94
C GLY A 378 2.70 6.43 46.09
N PRO A 379 2.63 7.14 47.23
CA PRO A 379 1.71 6.81 48.31
C PRO A 379 0.25 6.92 47.85
N GLY A 380 -0.52 5.83 47.98
CA GLY A 380 -1.95 5.81 47.60
C GLY A 380 -2.24 5.43 46.15
N ASP A 381 -1.22 4.98 45.40
CA ASP A 381 -1.36 4.44 44.05
C ASP A 381 -2.42 3.33 43.96
N ARG A 382 -3.15 3.32 42.85
CA ARG A 382 -4.17 2.30 42.57
C ARG A 382 -4.06 1.87 41.11
N PRO A 383 -3.98 0.56 40.82
CA PRO A 383 -3.91 0.09 39.43
C PRO A 383 -5.18 0.45 38.64
N ASN A 384 -5.12 0.31 37.32
CA ASN A 384 -6.24 0.51 36.38
C ASN A 384 -6.73 1.97 36.34
N ASP A 385 -5.84 2.88 35.96
CA ASP A 385 -6.12 4.31 35.86
C ASP A 385 -6.92 4.67 34.62
N ILE A 386 -6.89 3.80 33.62
CA ILE A 386 -7.58 3.95 32.34
C ILE A 386 -8.60 2.82 32.23
N GLN A 387 -9.88 3.17 32.16
CA GLN A 387 -10.96 2.20 32.01
C GLN A 387 -11.92 2.65 30.90
N LEU A 388 -11.86 1.99 29.74
CA LEU A 388 -12.77 2.27 28.63
C LEU A 388 -14.16 1.69 28.96
N ILE A 389 -15.19 2.55 29.02
CA ILE A 389 -16.55 2.17 29.41
C ILE A 389 -17.44 1.98 28.17
N SER A 390 -17.22 2.80 27.16
CA SER A 390 -17.92 2.75 25.87
C SER A 390 -17.03 3.38 24.80
N PRO A 391 -17.35 3.26 23.50
CA PRO A 391 -16.54 3.84 22.42
C PRO A 391 -16.16 5.29 22.64
N ASN A 392 -17.00 6.10 23.29
CA ASN A 392 -16.77 7.53 23.47
C ASN A 392 -16.63 7.98 24.94
N VAL A 393 -16.52 7.04 25.89
CA VAL A 393 -16.36 7.35 27.32
C VAL A 393 -15.27 6.49 27.95
N VAL A 394 -14.30 7.17 28.57
CA VAL A 394 -13.23 6.54 29.36
C VAL A 394 -13.23 7.11 30.78
N LEU A 395 -13.06 6.26 31.78
CA LEU A 395 -12.74 6.71 33.15
C LEU A 395 -11.23 6.87 33.27
N LEU A 396 -10.80 8.07 33.67
CA LEU A 396 -9.40 8.37 33.93
C LEU A 396 -9.21 8.71 35.40
N ARG A 397 -8.14 8.20 36.01
CA ARG A 397 -7.86 8.49 37.42
C ARG A 397 -7.31 9.91 37.56
N ALA A 398 -7.96 10.70 38.41
CA ALA A 398 -7.50 12.02 38.81
C ALA A 398 -6.38 11.88 39.86
N GLU A 399 -5.22 11.40 39.47
CA GLU A 399 -4.01 11.36 40.29
C GLU A 399 -2.79 11.87 39.52
N ARG A 400 -1.77 12.27 40.27
CA ARG A 400 -0.47 12.68 39.74
C ARG A 400 0.61 12.32 40.75
N TYR A 401 1.77 11.92 40.24
CA TYR A 401 2.97 11.74 41.05
C TYR A 401 3.96 12.89 40.85
N ALA A 402 4.19 13.30 39.60
CA ALA A 402 5.14 14.35 39.27
C ALA A 402 4.61 15.74 39.62
N ALA A 403 5.51 16.65 39.99
CA ALA A 403 5.17 18.06 40.23
C ALA A 403 4.56 18.75 39.00
N GLY A 404 4.84 18.24 37.79
CA GLY A 404 4.28 18.72 36.52
C GLY A 404 2.88 18.19 36.18
N GLY A 405 2.31 17.32 37.01
CA GLY A 405 1.02 16.69 36.77
C GLY A 405 1.09 15.48 35.83
N ARG A 406 -0.05 14.82 35.66
CA ARG A 406 -0.24 13.67 34.76
C ARG A 406 -0.97 14.10 33.50
N THR A 407 -0.56 13.61 32.33
CA THR A 407 -1.26 13.83 31.06
C THR A 407 -1.68 12.49 30.49
N TYR A 408 -2.98 12.34 30.24
CA TYR A 408 -3.51 11.28 29.41
C TYR A 408 -3.61 11.78 27.97
N THR A 409 -3.19 10.95 27.02
CA THR A 409 -3.34 11.20 25.58
C THR A 409 -4.33 10.19 25.03
N LEU A 410 -5.46 10.69 24.54
CA LEU A 410 -6.51 9.89 23.91
C LEU A 410 -6.29 9.94 22.40
N THR A 411 -6.33 8.78 21.73
CA THR A 411 -6.43 8.66 20.28
C THR A 411 -7.87 8.37 19.93
N VAL A 412 -8.43 9.15 19.00
CA VAL A 412 -9.85 9.17 18.67
C VAL A 412 -10.00 9.04 17.17
N GLN A 413 -10.76 8.05 16.73
CA GLN A 413 -11.26 7.91 15.37
C GLN A 413 -12.57 8.66 15.24
N ILE A 414 -12.69 9.53 14.25
CA ILE A 414 -13.89 10.30 13.95
C ILE A 414 -14.33 9.93 12.54
N SER A 415 -15.59 9.53 12.39
CA SER A 415 -16.15 9.15 11.09
C SER A 415 -17.45 9.86 10.80
N ASP A 416 -17.65 10.16 9.53
CA ASP A 416 -18.84 10.83 9.02
C ASP A 416 -19.79 9.87 8.24
N GLY A 417 -19.42 8.59 8.18
CA GLY A 417 -20.11 7.52 7.47
C GLY A 417 -19.45 7.11 6.15
N GLY A 418 -18.44 7.84 5.68
CA GLY A 418 -17.64 7.44 4.52
C GLY A 418 -16.16 7.84 4.61
N GLN A 419 -15.83 8.92 5.32
CA GLN A 419 -14.43 9.25 5.64
C GLN A 419 -14.14 9.02 7.13
N LEU A 420 -12.88 8.80 7.43
CA LEU A 420 -12.33 8.56 8.75
C LEU A 420 -11.12 9.44 8.97
N VAL A 421 -11.10 10.07 10.14
CA VAL A 421 -9.96 10.86 10.58
C VAL A 421 -9.54 10.50 12.00
N VAL A 422 -8.23 10.46 12.23
CA VAL A 422 -7.63 10.16 13.53
C VAL A 422 -7.13 11.45 14.17
N ARG A 423 -7.55 11.68 15.41
CA ARG A 423 -7.15 12.84 16.21
C ARG A 423 -6.59 12.39 17.56
N THR A 424 -5.76 13.24 18.14
CA THR A 424 -5.33 13.09 19.53
C THR A 424 -5.84 14.22 20.39
N ALA A 425 -6.15 13.93 21.64
CA ALA A 425 -6.53 14.93 22.64
C ALA A 425 -5.88 14.65 23.99
N GLN A 426 -5.60 15.71 24.74
CA GLN A 426 -4.98 15.62 26.05
C GLN A 426 -5.97 15.91 27.17
N VAL A 427 -5.94 15.08 28.21
CA VAL A 427 -6.61 15.33 29.50
C VAL A 427 -5.55 15.41 30.58
N ARG A 428 -5.56 16.50 31.36
CA ARG A 428 -4.54 16.75 32.39
C ARG A 428 -5.07 16.54 33.79
N VAL A 429 -4.24 15.94 34.65
CA VAL A 429 -4.34 16.01 36.10
C VAL A 429 -3.26 16.99 36.57
N PRO A 430 -3.61 18.27 36.71
CA PRO A 430 -2.63 19.33 36.91
C PRO A 430 -1.99 19.28 38.28
#